data_AF-A0A6I5QWI9-F1
#
_entry.id   AF-A0A6I5QWI9-F1
#
_cell.length_a   1.000
_cell.length_b   1.000
_cell.length_c   1.000
_cell.angle_alpha   90.00
_cell.angle_beta   90.00
_cell.angle_gamma   90.00
#
_symmetry.space_group_name_H-M   'P 1'
#
loop_
_entity.id
_entity.type
_entity.pdbx_description
1 polymer ?
#
loop_
_entity_poly.entity_id
_entity_poly.type
_entity_poly.pdbx_seq_one_letter_code
_entity_poly.pdbx_strand_id
1 'polypeptide(L)'
;MREPWFKQLRRLSKRWVYGVIALIVASGLVMATPKPSNANIFDLIFNGIQYIQLSNLNDEQEVQLGRQTDQALRRQGVRIYNRNSDVVAYVNDIGQRLAENSRRTNVPYTFQIVDDDGVNAFATSGGYVYINKGLIREADTEAELAGVMAHEIGHIVGRHAINQMREITLANGIAGALGVSEDDLVNIGVQLALFLPNSRGAEYEADELGYENMGEAGYDQRGLITFMQKLAEGGSPPEFFSTHPDPDNRVNRLQAMYDESHQASATDGSNAQAYRSRISGL
;
A
#
# COMPACT_ATOMS: atom_id res chain seq x y z
N MET A 1 60.65 -52.67 -21.91
CA MET A 1 60.03 -51.55 -22.66
C MET A 1 59.58 -50.52 -21.64
N ARG A 2 60.17 -49.32 -21.64
CA ARG A 2 59.89 -48.25 -20.66
C ARG A 2 58.69 -47.42 -21.16
N GLU A 3 57.64 -47.31 -20.35
CA GLU A 3 56.52 -46.39 -20.57
C GLU A 3 57.05 -44.94 -20.68
N PRO A 4 56.60 -44.13 -21.66
CA PRO A 4 57.14 -42.79 -21.87
C PRO A 4 56.65 -41.82 -20.80
N TRP A 5 57.61 -41.29 -20.04
CA TRP A 5 57.51 -40.31 -18.94
C TRP A 5 56.57 -39.12 -19.21
N PHE A 6 56.35 -38.75 -20.47
CA PHE A 6 55.46 -37.65 -20.89
C PHE A 6 53.97 -37.85 -20.52
N LYS A 7 53.47 -39.08 -20.37
CA LYS A 7 52.06 -39.32 -19.97
C LYS A 7 51.78 -38.99 -18.49
N GLN A 8 52.78 -39.10 -17.61
CA GLN A 8 52.64 -38.77 -16.19
C GLN A 8 52.55 -37.25 -15.95
N LEU A 9 53.35 -36.46 -16.66
CA LEU A 9 53.35 -34.99 -16.56
C LEU A 9 52.01 -34.37 -17.00
N ARG A 10 51.36 -34.93 -18.03
CA ARG A 10 50.05 -34.45 -18.53
C ARG A 10 48.88 -34.80 -17.62
N ARG A 11 49.02 -35.82 -16.76
CA ARG A 11 48.03 -36.14 -15.70
C ARG A 11 48.24 -35.29 -14.46
N LEU A 12 49.48 -34.96 -14.13
CA LEU A 12 49.83 -34.04 -13.04
C LEU A 12 49.33 -32.62 -13.33
N SER A 13 49.52 -32.09 -14.55
CA SER A 13 49.06 -30.74 -14.89
C SER A 13 47.54 -30.56 -14.80
N LYS A 14 46.75 -31.57 -15.20
CA LYS A 14 45.29 -31.52 -15.09
C LYS A 14 44.80 -31.51 -13.65
N ARG A 15 45.46 -32.24 -12.74
CA ARG A 15 45.07 -32.29 -11.31
C ARG A 15 45.23 -30.94 -10.62
N TRP A 16 46.29 -30.19 -10.93
CA TRP A 16 46.47 -28.83 -10.42
C TRP A 16 45.47 -27.85 -10.99
N VAL A 17 45.11 -27.97 -12.27
CA VAL A 17 44.06 -27.14 -12.90
C VAL A 17 42.70 -27.36 -12.23
N TYR A 18 42.31 -28.61 -11.97
CA TYR A 18 41.07 -28.88 -11.23
C TYR A 18 41.12 -28.39 -9.78
N GLY A 19 42.29 -28.47 -9.12
CA GLY A 19 42.48 -27.91 -7.77
C GLY A 19 42.32 -26.38 -7.73
N VAL A 20 42.87 -25.67 -8.73
CA VAL A 20 42.73 -24.22 -8.86
C VAL A 20 41.29 -23.82 -9.20
N ILE A 21 40.62 -24.54 -10.11
CA ILE A 21 39.20 -24.30 -10.43
C ILE A 21 38.32 -24.54 -9.19
N ALA A 22 38.56 -25.61 -8.43
CA ALA A 22 37.83 -25.88 -7.19
C ALA A 22 38.05 -24.79 -6.13
N LEU A 23 39.27 -24.26 -6.00
CA LEU A 23 39.58 -23.13 -5.12
C LEU A 23 38.91 -21.82 -5.57
N ILE A 24 38.81 -21.57 -6.87
CA ILE A 24 38.12 -20.39 -7.43
C ILE A 24 36.60 -20.50 -7.22
N VAL A 25 36.01 -21.69 -7.43
CA VAL A 25 34.58 -21.92 -7.16
C VAL A 25 34.28 -21.81 -5.65
N ALA A 26 35.13 -22.38 -4.81
CA ALA A 26 34.99 -22.30 -3.35
C ALA A 26 35.16 -20.87 -2.81
N SER A 27 36.03 -20.06 -3.41
CA SER A 27 36.21 -18.65 -3.02
C SER A 27 35.16 -17.71 -3.59
N GLY A 28 34.59 -18.02 -4.77
CA GLY A 28 33.46 -17.29 -5.35
C GLY A 28 32.17 -17.42 -4.53
N LEU A 29 31.99 -18.54 -3.82
CA LEU A 29 30.87 -18.76 -2.89
C LEU A 29 31.00 -17.98 -1.57
N VAL A 30 32.15 -17.37 -1.27
CA VAL A 30 32.41 -16.65 -0.01
C VAL A 30 32.23 -15.13 -0.15
N MET A 31 32.02 -14.60 -1.36
CA MET A 31 31.87 -13.14 -1.59
C MET A 31 30.43 -12.63 -1.68
N ALA A 32 29.43 -13.50 -1.50
CA ALA A 32 28.08 -13.07 -1.18
C ALA A 32 27.88 -13.22 0.33
N THR A 33 28.47 -12.33 1.12
CA THR A 33 28.05 -12.21 2.52
C THR A 33 26.63 -11.66 2.50
N PRO A 34 25.57 -12.41 2.88
CA PRO A 34 24.32 -11.77 3.25
C PRO A 34 24.69 -10.73 4.30
N LYS A 35 24.26 -9.47 4.13
CA LYS A 35 24.35 -8.50 5.24
C LYS A 35 23.57 -9.14 6.39
N PRO A 36 24.20 -9.54 7.50
CA PRO A 36 23.44 -10.07 8.62
C PRO A 36 22.52 -8.94 9.08
N SER A 37 21.21 -9.21 9.10
CA SER A 37 20.32 -8.41 9.92
C SER A 37 20.88 -8.46 11.35
N ASN A 38 20.91 -7.32 12.04
CA ASN A 38 21.33 -7.24 13.44
C ASN A 38 20.26 -7.87 14.36
N ALA A 39 19.84 -9.10 14.09
CA ALA A 39 18.91 -9.83 14.93
C ALA A 39 19.71 -10.53 16.03
N ASN A 40 19.38 -10.22 17.28
CA ASN A 40 20.02 -10.84 18.43
C ASN A 40 19.59 -12.31 18.51
N ILE A 41 20.49 -13.21 18.93
CA ILE A 41 20.15 -14.64 19.05
C ILE A 41 19.01 -14.88 20.06
N PHE A 42 18.87 -13.96 21.02
CA PHE A 42 17.74 -13.92 21.95
C PHE A 42 16.42 -13.57 21.26
N ASP A 43 16.40 -12.72 20.24
CA ASP A 43 15.18 -12.42 19.47
C ASP A 43 14.74 -13.64 18.65
N LEU A 44 15.70 -14.36 18.06
CA LEU A 44 15.44 -15.60 17.32
C LEU A 44 14.91 -16.74 18.22
N ILE A 45 15.33 -16.80 19.48
CA ILE A 45 14.98 -17.87 20.43
C ILE A 45 13.73 -17.53 21.26
N PHE A 46 13.52 -16.28 21.64
CA PHE A 46 12.45 -15.87 22.55
C PHE A 46 11.30 -15.11 21.89
N ASN A 47 11.53 -14.40 20.78
CA ASN A 47 10.50 -13.63 20.08
C ASN A 47 9.94 -14.33 18.84
N GLY A 48 10.64 -15.33 18.29
CA GLY A 48 10.16 -16.27 17.25
C GLY A 48 9.74 -15.61 15.93
N ILE A 49 10.37 -15.99 14.81
CA ILE A 49 9.93 -15.52 13.49
C ILE A 49 8.50 -16.03 13.25
N GLN A 50 7.53 -15.12 13.23
CA GLN A 50 6.15 -15.44 12.88
C GLN A 50 6.06 -15.57 11.36
N TYR A 51 5.43 -16.65 10.89
CA TYR A 51 5.16 -16.89 9.48
C TYR A 51 3.68 -16.78 9.20
N ILE A 52 3.35 -16.14 8.08
CA ILE A 52 1.99 -15.84 7.67
C ILE A 52 1.72 -16.50 6.31
N GLN A 53 0.61 -17.24 6.23
CA GLN A 53 0.10 -17.75 4.96
C GLN A 53 -0.92 -16.76 4.38
N LEU A 54 -0.50 -15.95 3.41
CA LEU A 54 -1.36 -14.92 2.78
C LEU A 54 -2.65 -15.50 2.16
N SER A 55 -2.66 -16.76 1.74
CA SER A 55 -3.86 -17.41 1.18
C SER A 55 -4.98 -17.66 2.20
N ASN A 56 -4.63 -17.75 3.50
CA ASN A 56 -5.55 -18.05 4.59
C ASN A 56 -5.48 -16.96 5.69
N LEU A 57 -5.00 -15.77 5.35
CA LEU A 57 -4.83 -14.67 6.30
C LEU A 57 -6.20 -14.19 6.78
N ASN A 58 -6.44 -14.32 8.08
CA ASN A 58 -7.67 -13.88 8.73
C ASN A 58 -7.61 -12.38 9.09
N ASP A 59 -8.73 -11.81 9.54
CA ASP A 59 -8.82 -10.37 9.83
C ASP A 59 -7.92 -9.96 11.01
N GLU A 60 -7.77 -10.79 12.04
CA GLU A 60 -6.90 -10.48 13.18
C GLU A 60 -5.43 -10.36 12.76
N GLN A 61 -4.97 -11.30 11.93
CA GLN A 61 -3.63 -11.27 11.34
C GLN A 61 -3.45 -10.08 10.40
N GLU A 62 -4.47 -9.72 9.62
CA GLU A 62 -4.44 -8.52 8.77
C GLU A 62 -4.28 -7.25 9.60
N VAL A 63 -5.02 -7.13 10.70
CA VAL A 63 -4.97 -5.99 11.63
C VAL A 63 -3.63 -5.91 12.33
N GLN A 64 -3.06 -7.05 12.74
CA GLN A 64 -1.71 -7.10 13.31
C GLN A 64 -0.67 -6.62 12.30
N LEU A 65 -0.70 -7.15 11.08
CA LEU A 65 0.21 -6.76 10.00
C LEU A 65 0.09 -5.27 9.67
N GLY A 66 -1.15 -4.75 9.60
CA GLY A 66 -1.43 -3.33 9.40
C GLY A 66 -0.83 -2.44 10.49
N ARG A 67 -0.99 -2.84 11.75
CA ARG A 67 -0.39 -2.14 12.91
C ARG A 67 1.13 -2.10 12.84
N GLN A 68 1.77 -3.21 12.47
CA GLN A 68 3.22 -3.24 12.31
C GLN A 68 3.68 -2.39 11.13
N THR A 69 2.91 -2.37 10.05
CA THR A 69 3.16 -1.52 8.88
C THR A 69 3.06 -0.03 9.24
N ASP A 70 2.04 0.41 10.00
CA ASP A 70 1.94 1.78 10.53
C ASP A 70 3.18 2.16 11.36
N GLN A 71 3.61 1.27 12.26
CA GLN A 71 4.81 1.53 13.06
C GLN A 71 6.07 1.66 12.18
N ALA A 72 6.19 0.85 11.14
CA ALA A 72 7.29 0.90 10.20
C ALA A 72 7.27 2.18 9.34
N LEU A 73 6.10 2.61 8.86
CA LEU A 73 5.91 3.87 8.13
C LEU A 73 6.39 5.08 8.96
N ARG A 74 6.00 5.14 10.23
CA ARG A 74 6.46 6.20 11.15
C ARG A 74 7.99 6.20 11.31
N ARG A 75 8.61 5.03 11.39
CA ARG A 75 10.09 4.90 11.46
C ARG A 75 10.76 5.30 10.16
N GLN A 76 10.12 5.09 9.02
CA GLN A 76 10.61 5.51 7.70
C GLN A 76 10.37 6.99 7.39
N GLY A 77 9.74 7.73 8.31
CA GLY A 77 9.65 9.19 8.24
C GLY A 77 8.26 9.72 7.89
N VAL A 78 7.23 8.89 7.81
CA VAL A 78 5.85 9.37 7.72
C VAL A 78 5.50 10.11 9.02
N ARG A 79 5.23 11.41 8.91
CA ARG A 79 4.92 12.28 10.06
C ARG A 79 3.43 12.54 10.11
N ILE A 80 2.81 12.28 11.25
CA ILE A 80 1.38 12.52 11.43
C ILE A 80 1.15 13.97 11.83
N TYR A 81 0.26 14.64 11.11
CA TYR A 81 -0.23 15.97 11.44
C TYR A 81 -1.17 15.90 12.64
N ASN A 82 -0.84 16.66 13.69
CA ASN A 82 -1.63 16.75 14.92
C ASN A 82 -1.68 18.18 15.49
N ARG A 83 -1.37 19.19 14.68
CA ARG A 83 -1.30 20.60 15.13
C ARG A 83 -2.67 21.21 15.41
N ASN A 84 -3.72 20.71 14.76
CA ASN A 84 -5.10 21.17 14.92
C ASN A 84 -6.02 19.97 15.18
N SER A 85 -6.48 19.81 16.42
CA SER A 85 -7.34 18.70 16.83
C SER A 85 -8.71 18.73 16.15
N ASP A 86 -9.22 19.92 15.80
CA ASP A 86 -10.55 20.05 15.20
C ASP A 86 -10.55 19.52 13.75
N VAL A 87 -9.47 19.79 13.01
CA VAL A 87 -9.33 19.26 11.65
C VAL A 87 -9.06 17.75 11.67
N VAL A 88 -8.25 17.27 12.62
CA VAL A 88 -8.02 15.83 12.81
C VAL A 88 -9.32 15.10 13.15
N ALA A 89 -10.11 15.64 14.08
CA ALA A 89 -11.41 15.09 14.45
C ALA A 89 -12.37 15.10 13.24
N TYR A 90 -12.41 16.21 12.49
CA TYR A 90 -13.27 16.34 11.32
C TYR A 90 -12.95 15.32 10.21
N VAL A 91 -11.66 15.12 9.88
CA VAL A 91 -11.25 14.10 8.90
C VAL A 91 -11.58 12.70 9.43
N ASN A 92 -11.36 12.44 10.72
CA ASN A 92 -11.75 11.18 11.34
C ASN A 92 -13.27 10.97 11.27
N ASP A 93 -14.10 11.97 11.54
CA ASP A 93 -15.56 11.87 11.49
C ASP A 93 -16.05 11.49 10.07
N ILE A 94 -15.47 12.10 9.03
CA ILE A 94 -15.75 11.72 7.63
C ILE A 94 -15.40 10.25 7.40
N GLY A 95 -14.20 9.84 7.81
CA GLY A 95 -13.72 8.48 7.63
C GLY A 95 -14.54 7.44 8.37
N GLN A 96 -14.89 7.69 9.63
CA GLN A 96 -15.70 6.77 10.43
C GLN A 96 -17.11 6.62 9.84
N ARG A 97 -17.74 7.72 9.39
CA ARG A 97 -19.03 7.66 8.68
C ARG A 97 -18.95 6.77 7.44
N LEU A 98 -17.88 6.87 6.65
CA LEU A 98 -17.68 6.01 5.48
C LEU A 98 -17.44 4.55 5.88
N ALA A 99 -16.55 4.31 6.86
CA ALA A 99 -16.19 2.97 7.34
C ALA A 99 -17.40 2.19 7.89
N GLU A 100 -18.27 2.85 8.67
CA GLU A 100 -19.50 2.27 9.22
C GLU A 100 -20.49 1.81 8.14
N ASN A 101 -20.47 2.45 6.97
CA ASN A 101 -21.31 2.12 5.82
C ASN A 101 -20.57 1.31 4.74
N SER A 102 -19.37 0.81 5.04
CA SER A 102 -18.59 0.01 4.10
C SER A 102 -19.02 -1.46 4.11
N ARG A 103 -18.66 -2.20 3.06
CA ARG A 103 -18.87 -3.66 3.01
C ARG A 103 -17.95 -4.44 3.97
N ARG A 104 -17.06 -3.78 4.71
CA ARG A 104 -16.08 -4.42 5.61
C ARG A 104 -15.97 -3.67 6.94
N THR A 105 -17.04 -3.72 7.75
CA THR A 105 -17.16 -3.04 9.05
C THR A 105 -16.42 -3.71 10.21
N ASN A 106 -15.90 -4.92 10.00
CA ASN A 106 -15.26 -5.73 11.04
C ASN A 106 -13.76 -5.43 11.23
N VAL A 107 -13.21 -4.47 10.49
CA VAL A 107 -11.81 -4.01 10.60
C VAL A 107 -11.79 -2.66 11.35
N PRO A 108 -10.87 -2.43 12.30
CA PRO A 108 -10.77 -1.18 13.03
C PRO A 108 -10.12 -0.08 12.16
N TYR A 109 -10.93 0.75 11.52
CA TYR A 109 -10.43 1.84 10.68
C TYR A 109 -9.76 2.95 11.50
N THR A 110 -8.59 3.38 11.04
CA THR A 110 -7.82 4.48 11.60
C THR A 110 -7.47 5.48 10.50
N PHE A 111 -7.97 6.70 10.61
CA PHE A 111 -7.73 7.77 9.65
C PHE A 111 -6.65 8.72 10.19
N GLN A 112 -5.60 8.95 9.42
CA GLN A 112 -4.47 9.77 9.84
C GLN A 112 -4.16 10.85 8.80
N ILE A 113 -4.01 12.09 9.26
CA ILE A 113 -3.51 13.15 8.41
C ILE A 113 -1.98 13.08 8.41
N VAL A 114 -1.36 13.02 7.23
CA VAL A 114 0.09 13.06 7.06
C VAL A 114 0.51 14.53 6.87
N ASP A 115 1.57 14.96 7.55
CA ASP A 115 2.16 16.30 7.43
C ASP A 115 2.99 16.46 6.14
N ASP A 116 2.35 16.16 5.01
CA ASP A 116 2.88 16.29 3.66
C ASP A 116 2.00 17.25 2.83
N ASP A 117 2.64 18.13 2.05
CA ASP A 117 1.96 19.11 1.19
C ASP A 117 1.65 18.55 -0.21
N GLY A 118 2.11 17.32 -0.52
CA GLY A 118 1.70 16.58 -1.71
C GLY A 118 0.22 16.24 -1.71
N VAL A 119 -0.39 16.19 -2.90
CA VAL A 119 -1.78 15.75 -3.10
C VAL A 119 -1.77 14.24 -3.25
N ASN A 120 -1.93 13.53 -2.13
CA ASN A 120 -1.97 12.07 -2.11
C ASN A 120 -2.79 11.54 -0.92
N ALA A 121 -3.26 10.30 -1.04
CA ALA A 121 -3.79 9.47 0.03
C ALA A 121 -3.38 8.02 -0.24
N PHE A 122 -3.37 7.20 0.80
CA PHE A 122 -3.09 5.77 0.64
C PHE A 122 -3.67 4.98 1.81
N ALA A 123 -3.95 3.70 1.58
CA ALA A 123 -4.34 2.75 2.60
C ALA A 123 -3.32 1.63 2.79
N THR A 124 -3.22 1.10 4.00
CA THR A 124 -2.53 -0.18 4.26
C THR A 124 -3.53 -1.23 4.72
N SER A 125 -3.07 -2.49 4.79
CA SER A 125 -3.84 -3.56 5.42
C SER A 125 -4.25 -3.19 6.84
N GLY A 126 -5.31 -3.83 7.33
CA GLY A 126 -5.72 -3.71 8.73
C GLY A 126 -6.43 -2.40 9.10
N GLY A 127 -6.89 -1.62 8.12
CA GLY A 127 -7.81 -0.50 8.34
C GLY A 127 -7.16 0.89 8.41
N TYR A 128 -5.87 1.03 8.11
CA TYR A 128 -5.20 2.33 8.17
C TYR A 128 -5.36 3.08 6.86
N VAL A 129 -5.86 4.31 6.95
CA VAL A 129 -6.02 5.24 5.82
C VAL A 129 -5.26 6.52 6.15
N TYR A 130 -4.41 6.95 5.22
CA TYR A 130 -3.53 8.09 5.35
C TYR A 130 -3.91 9.13 4.31
N ILE A 131 -4.07 10.38 4.75
CA ILE A 131 -4.50 11.49 3.92
C ILE A 131 -3.47 12.61 4.06
N ASN A 132 -2.82 12.99 2.96
CA ASN A 132 -1.87 14.10 3.02
C ASN A 132 -2.61 15.43 3.26
N LYS A 133 -2.00 16.30 4.06
CA LYS A 133 -2.45 17.68 4.28
C LYS A 133 -2.67 18.43 2.96
N GLY A 134 -1.82 18.20 1.97
CA GLY A 134 -1.95 18.77 0.62
C GLY A 134 -3.27 18.39 -0.05
N LEU A 135 -3.68 17.12 0.05
CA LEU A 135 -4.94 16.64 -0.52
C LEU A 135 -6.17 17.31 0.12
N ILE A 136 -6.15 17.47 1.45
CA ILE A 136 -7.23 18.16 2.18
C ILE A 136 -7.35 19.61 1.73
N ARG A 137 -6.23 20.31 1.47
CA ARG A 137 -6.27 21.67 0.94
C ARG A 137 -6.75 21.73 -0.51
N GLU A 138 -6.38 20.73 -1.30
CA GLU A 138 -6.72 20.65 -2.71
C GLU A 138 -8.22 20.39 -2.93
N ALA A 139 -8.87 19.57 -2.10
CA ALA A 139 -10.31 19.36 -2.17
C ALA A 139 -11.10 20.69 -2.02
N ASP A 140 -12.15 20.86 -2.80
CA ASP A 140 -13.03 22.04 -2.74
C ASP A 140 -14.26 21.82 -1.86
N THR A 141 -14.66 20.56 -1.70
CA THR A 141 -15.83 20.15 -0.94
C THR A 141 -15.52 18.95 -0.05
N GLU A 142 -16.34 18.75 0.98
CA GLU A 142 -16.24 17.57 1.84
C GLU A 142 -16.52 16.29 1.05
N ALA A 143 -17.41 16.36 0.05
CA ALA A 143 -17.71 15.24 -0.84
C ALA A 143 -16.49 14.80 -1.66
N GLU A 144 -15.64 15.73 -2.12
CA GLU A 144 -14.38 15.40 -2.82
C GLU A 144 -13.40 14.65 -1.91
N LEU A 145 -13.19 15.18 -0.69
CA LEU A 145 -12.34 14.50 0.30
C LEU A 145 -12.92 13.13 0.67
N ALA A 146 -14.23 13.05 0.91
CA ALA A 146 -14.93 11.81 1.21
C ALA A 146 -14.82 10.80 0.06
N GLY A 147 -14.84 11.25 -1.20
CA GLY A 147 -14.68 10.39 -2.37
C GLY A 147 -13.30 9.75 -2.45
N VAL A 148 -12.24 10.50 -2.17
CA VAL A 148 -10.89 9.93 -2.06
C VAL A 148 -10.82 8.94 -0.90
N MET A 149 -11.36 9.30 0.28
CA MET A 149 -11.34 8.41 1.44
C MET A 149 -12.16 7.13 1.22
N ALA A 150 -13.30 7.22 0.53
CA ALA A 150 -14.13 6.07 0.16
C ALA A 150 -13.39 5.14 -0.83
N HIS A 151 -12.63 5.70 -1.76
CA HIS A 151 -11.76 4.94 -2.65
C HIS A 151 -10.66 4.18 -1.87
N GLU A 152 -9.99 4.84 -0.90
CA GLU A 152 -9.02 4.17 -0.02
C GLU A 152 -9.64 3.05 0.82
N ILE A 153 -10.87 3.25 1.32
CA ILE A 153 -11.64 2.19 1.98
C ILE A 153 -11.96 1.06 0.99
N GLY A 154 -12.27 1.38 -0.27
CA GLY A 154 -12.43 0.42 -1.36
C GLY A 154 -11.22 -0.52 -1.52
N HIS A 155 -9.99 0.01 -1.42
CA HIS A 155 -8.77 -0.82 -1.43
C HIS A 155 -8.69 -1.78 -0.24
N ILE A 156 -9.15 -1.36 0.95
CA ILE A 156 -9.18 -2.19 2.16
C ILE A 156 -10.26 -3.28 2.04
N VAL A 157 -11.44 -2.92 1.51
CA VAL A 157 -12.55 -3.87 1.27
C VAL A 157 -12.11 -4.93 0.25
N GLY A 158 -11.50 -4.52 -0.87
CA GLY A 158 -10.99 -5.41 -1.92
C GLY A 158 -9.71 -6.17 -1.56
N ARG A 159 -9.13 -5.93 -0.37
CA ARG A 159 -7.87 -6.54 0.10
C ARG A 159 -6.71 -6.37 -0.89
N HIS A 160 -6.69 -5.25 -1.62
CA HIS A 160 -5.75 -5.03 -2.72
C HIS A 160 -4.28 -5.07 -2.28
N ALA A 161 -3.96 -4.54 -1.10
CA ALA A 161 -2.61 -4.63 -0.53
C ALA A 161 -2.18 -6.07 -0.26
N ILE A 162 -3.08 -6.92 0.28
CA ILE A 162 -2.79 -8.34 0.57
C ILE A 162 -2.59 -9.13 -0.73
N ASN A 163 -3.41 -8.86 -1.75
CA ASN A 163 -3.27 -9.48 -3.06
C ASN A 163 -1.93 -9.10 -3.72
N GLN A 164 -1.54 -7.83 -3.68
CA GLN A 164 -0.25 -7.38 -4.19
C GLN A 164 0.93 -7.95 -3.40
N MET A 165 0.84 -8.01 -2.06
CA MET A 165 1.86 -8.68 -1.23
C MET A 165 2.05 -10.13 -1.67
N ARG A 166 0.96 -10.85 -1.96
CA ARG A 166 1.00 -12.24 -2.42
C ARG A 166 1.70 -12.36 -3.77
N GLU A 167 1.39 -11.48 -4.72
CA GLU A 167 2.05 -11.46 -6.02
C GLU A 167 3.55 -11.20 -5.92
N ILE A 168 3.94 -10.18 -5.14
CA ILE A 168 5.37 -9.83 -4.91
C ILE A 168 6.10 -10.99 -4.22
N THR A 169 5.48 -11.59 -3.20
CA THR A 169 6.07 -12.71 -2.47
C THR A 169 6.31 -13.92 -3.38
N LEU A 170 5.34 -14.24 -4.26
CA LEU A 170 5.47 -15.31 -5.24
C LEU A 170 6.55 -15.00 -6.28
N ALA A 171 6.56 -13.78 -6.81
CA ALA A 171 7.53 -13.33 -7.81
C ALA A 171 8.98 -13.37 -7.27
N ASN A 172 9.17 -12.99 -6.00
CA ASN A 172 10.46 -12.98 -5.34
C ASN A 172 10.89 -14.36 -4.81
N GLY A 173 10.04 -15.39 -4.90
CA GLY A 173 10.34 -16.74 -4.43
C GLY A 173 10.49 -16.87 -2.92
N ILE A 174 9.98 -15.91 -2.14
CA ILE A 174 10.07 -15.90 -0.67
C ILE A 174 8.87 -16.60 0.00
N ALA A 175 7.86 -17.02 -0.79
CA ALA A 175 6.75 -17.83 -0.32
C ALA A 175 7.20 -19.28 -0.05
N GLY A 176 7.46 -19.62 1.21
CA GLY A 176 7.80 -20.98 1.64
C GLY A 176 6.60 -21.81 2.08
N ALA A 177 6.82 -23.10 2.38
CA ALA A 177 5.77 -24.01 2.88
C ALA A 177 5.17 -23.56 4.23
N LEU A 178 5.95 -22.84 5.04
CA LEU A 178 5.51 -22.27 6.32
C LEU A 178 4.79 -20.91 6.15
N GLY A 179 4.85 -20.31 4.96
CA GLY A 179 4.40 -18.94 4.70
C GLY A 179 5.57 -17.97 4.51
N VAL A 180 5.30 -16.69 4.74
CA VAL A 180 6.24 -15.57 4.61
C VAL A 180 6.51 -15.01 5.99
N SER A 181 7.74 -14.56 6.27
CA SER A 181 8.02 -13.93 7.55
C SER A 181 7.22 -12.63 7.72
N GLU A 182 6.79 -12.34 8.94
CA GLU A 182 6.05 -11.12 9.25
C GLU A 182 6.87 -9.87 8.89
N ASP A 183 8.18 -9.85 9.19
CA ASP A 183 9.09 -8.75 8.84
C ASP A 183 9.16 -8.49 7.33
N ASP A 184 9.22 -9.55 6.50
CA ASP A 184 9.22 -9.40 5.04
C ASP A 184 7.90 -8.79 4.56
N LEU A 185 6.77 -9.23 5.13
CA LEU A 185 5.46 -8.69 4.78
C LEU A 185 5.31 -7.22 5.19
N VAL A 186 5.81 -6.84 6.37
CA VAL A 186 5.85 -5.43 6.80
C VAL A 186 6.69 -4.60 5.83
N ASN A 187 7.87 -5.08 5.45
CA ASN A 187 8.74 -4.37 4.50
C ASN A 187 8.10 -4.22 3.10
N ILE A 188 7.38 -5.23 2.63
CA ILE A 188 6.60 -5.15 1.39
C ILE A 188 5.44 -4.18 1.56
N GLY A 189 4.73 -4.22 2.69
CA GLY A 189 3.61 -3.32 2.98
C GLY A 189 4.00 -1.86 2.99
N VAL A 190 5.17 -1.53 3.56
CA VAL A 190 5.70 -0.16 3.49
C VAL A 190 6.03 0.26 2.05
N GLN A 191 6.63 -0.64 1.27
CA GLN A 191 6.93 -0.35 -0.14
C GLN A 191 5.66 -0.14 -0.97
N LEU A 192 4.62 -0.95 -0.74
CA LEU A 192 3.33 -0.80 -1.38
C LEU A 192 2.71 0.57 -1.05
N ALA A 193 2.70 0.93 0.24
CA ALA A 193 2.10 2.18 0.70
C ALA A 193 2.78 3.44 0.14
N LEU A 194 4.11 3.42 -0.03
CA LEU A 194 4.87 4.63 -0.37
C LEU A 194 5.22 4.76 -1.86
N PHE A 195 5.35 3.65 -2.58
CA PHE A 195 6.06 3.68 -3.87
C PHE A 195 5.40 2.91 -5.00
N LEU A 196 4.61 1.87 -4.70
CA LEU A 196 4.10 1.01 -5.75
C LEU A 196 2.69 1.43 -6.16
N PRO A 197 2.46 1.67 -7.47
CA PRO A 197 1.12 1.96 -7.95
C PRO A 197 0.26 0.72 -7.87
N ASN A 198 -1.05 0.94 -7.67
CA ASN A 198 -2.03 -0.13 -7.79
C ASN A 198 -2.20 -0.58 -9.24
N SER A 199 -2.75 -1.79 -9.39
CA SER A 199 -3.17 -2.27 -10.70
C SER A 199 -4.45 -1.56 -11.16
N ARG A 200 -4.64 -1.40 -12.48
CA ARG A 200 -5.88 -0.80 -13.03
C ARG A 200 -7.14 -1.53 -12.58
N GLY A 201 -7.07 -2.85 -12.47
CA GLY A 201 -8.20 -3.66 -11.98
C GLY A 201 -8.57 -3.31 -10.54
N ALA A 202 -7.56 -3.17 -9.67
CA ALA A 202 -7.76 -2.76 -8.28
C ALA A 202 -8.32 -1.33 -8.18
N GLU A 203 -7.84 -0.40 -9.02
CA GLU A 203 -8.38 0.97 -9.06
C GLU A 203 -9.85 1.00 -9.45
N TYR A 204 -10.24 0.25 -10.48
CA TYR A 204 -11.63 0.17 -10.92
C TYR A 204 -12.56 -0.46 -9.88
N GLU A 205 -12.10 -1.50 -9.18
CA GLU A 205 -12.87 -2.13 -8.10
C GLU A 205 -12.98 -1.20 -6.89
N ALA A 206 -11.90 -0.50 -6.52
CA ALA A 206 -11.91 0.47 -5.45
C ALA A 206 -12.82 1.67 -5.76
N ASP A 207 -12.88 2.13 -7.01
CA ASP A 207 -13.85 3.13 -7.47
C ASP A 207 -15.29 2.68 -7.31
N GLU A 208 -15.61 1.46 -7.73
CA GLU A 208 -16.96 0.92 -7.66
C GLU A 208 -17.41 0.79 -6.19
N LEU A 209 -16.57 0.18 -5.35
CA LEU A 209 -16.81 0.04 -3.91
C LEU A 209 -16.90 1.40 -3.21
N GLY A 210 -16.03 2.34 -3.56
CA GLY A 210 -16.02 3.69 -3.02
C GLY A 210 -17.27 4.48 -3.42
N TYR A 211 -17.67 4.41 -4.69
CA TYR A 211 -18.87 5.06 -5.21
C TYR A 211 -20.14 4.58 -4.49
N GLU A 212 -20.30 3.26 -4.33
CA GLU A 212 -21.41 2.69 -3.56
C GLU A 212 -21.35 3.11 -2.10
N ASN A 213 -20.17 3.04 -1.47
CA ASN A 213 -19.98 3.44 -0.08
C ASN A 213 -20.33 4.91 0.18
N MET A 214 -19.98 5.81 -0.74
CA MET A 214 -20.41 7.22 -0.67
C MET A 214 -21.94 7.34 -0.65
N GLY A 215 -22.63 6.57 -1.51
CA GLY A 215 -24.09 6.57 -1.58
C GLY A 215 -24.73 6.07 -0.30
N GLU A 216 -24.27 4.95 0.23
CA GLU A 216 -24.74 4.38 1.51
C GLU A 216 -24.46 5.32 2.69
N ALA A 217 -23.32 6.01 2.67
CA ALA A 217 -22.98 7.02 3.66
C ALA A 217 -23.75 8.33 3.48
N GLY A 218 -24.46 8.55 2.37
CA GLY A 218 -25.26 9.75 2.09
C GLY A 218 -24.47 10.94 1.51
N TYR A 219 -23.25 10.74 1.03
CA TYR A 219 -22.44 11.77 0.37
C TYR A 219 -22.80 11.95 -1.11
N ASP A 220 -22.53 13.13 -1.67
CA ASP A 220 -22.56 13.35 -3.11
C ASP A 220 -21.52 12.47 -3.82
N GLN A 221 -22.02 11.43 -4.51
CA GLN A 221 -21.21 10.40 -5.18
C GLN A 221 -20.38 10.92 -6.35
N ARG A 222 -20.57 12.20 -6.75
CA ARG A 222 -19.71 12.85 -7.75
C ARG A 222 -18.37 13.30 -7.17
N GLY A 223 -18.17 13.27 -5.85
CA GLY A 223 -16.97 13.82 -5.21
C GLY A 223 -15.64 13.30 -5.79
N LEU A 224 -15.50 11.99 -5.98
CA LEU A 224 -14.27 11.44 -6.58
C LEU A 224 -14.12 11.83 -8.06
N ILE A 225 -15.23 11.92 -8.79
CA ILE A 225 -15.26 12.35 -10.20
C ILE A 225 -14.74 13.78 -10.33
N THR A 226 -15.33 14.71 -9.57
CA THR A 226 -14.97 16.13 -9.65
C THR A 226 -13.56 16.38 -9.15
N PHE A 227 -13.11 15.65 -8.12
CA PHE A 227 -11.74 15.73 -7.64
C PHE A 227 -10.73 15.30 -8.71
N MET A 228 -10.93 14.14 -9.36
CA MET A 228 -10.03 13.69 -10.42
C MET A 228 -10.03 14.61 -11.65
N GLN A 229 -11.19 15.11 -12.05
CA GLN A 229 -11.30 16.08 -13.15
C GLN A 229 -10.50 17.35 -12.86
N LYS A 230 -10.64 17.91 -11.66
CA LYS A 230 -9.87 19.07 -11.22
C LYS A 230 -8.36 18.82 -11.26
N LEU A 231 -7.91 17.66 -10.75
CA LEU A 231 -6.51 17.28 -10.76
C LEU A 231 -5.94 17.15 -12.19
N ALA A 232 -6.73 16.69 -13.15
CA ALA A 232 -6.33 16.60 -14.54
C ALA A 232 -6.16 17.97 -15.21
N GLU A 233 -6.90 18.99 -14.76
CA GLU A 233 -6.80 20.37 -15.28
C GLU A 233 -5.56 21.12 -14.76
N GLY A 234 -4.93 20.66 -13.67
CA GLY A 234 -3.79 21.30 -12.98
C GLY A 234 -2.45 21.32 -13.72
N GLY A 235 -2.38 20.81 -14.96
CA GLY A 235 -1.25 20.97 -15.89
C GLY A 235 -0.02 20.07 -15.63
N SER A 236 0.22 19.61 -14.41
CA SER A 236 1.21 18.56 -14.08
C SER A 236 0.50 17.38 -13.41
N PRO A 237 0.83 16.11 -13.75
CA PRO A 237 0.24 14.97 -13.07
C PRO A 237 0.54 15.04 -11.57
N PRO A 238 -0.47 15.17 -10.69
CA PRO A 238 -0.26 15.12 -9.25
C PRO A 238 0.30 13.76 -8.85
N GLU A 239 0.93 13.71 -7.68
CA GLU A 239 1.42 12.49 -7.05
C GLU A 239 0.32 11.41 -6.98
N PHE A 240 -0.93 11.83 -6.71
CA PHE A 240 -2.13 10.99 -6.76
C PHE A 240 -2.22 10.11 -8.03
N PHE A 241 -2.00 10.65 -9.23
CA PHE A 241 -2.08 9.84 -10.46
C PHE A 241 -0.87 8.94 -10.71
N SER A 242 0.21 9.12 -9.95
CA SER A 242 1.37 8.23 -10.00
C SER A 242 1.12 6.95 -9.21
N THR A 243 0.38 7.03 -8.10
CA THR A 243 -0.02 5.87 -7.28
C THR A 243 -1.36 5.27 -7.72
N HIS A 244 -2.26 6.10 -8.25
CA HIS A 244 -3.61 5.74 -8.70
C HIS A 244 -3.78 5.98 -10.21
N PRO A 245 -3.34 5.04 -11.07
CA PRO A 245 -3.27 5.27 -12.51
C PRO A 245 -4.64 5.30 -13.22
N ASP A 246 -4.60 5.72 -14.48
CA ASP A 246 -5.71 5.70 -15.45
C ASP A 246 -6.92 6.60 -15.13
N PRO A 247 -6.70 7.89 -14.78
CA PRO A 247 -7.78 8.76 -14.31
C PRO A 247 -8.90 8.96 -15.33
N ASP A 248 -8.58 9.11 -16.63
CA ASP A 248 -9.59 9.37 -17.67
C ASP A 248 -10.62 8.24 -17.78
N ASN A 249 -10.16 6.98 -17.79
CA ASN A 249 -11.06 5.83 -17.89
C ASN A 249 -11.87 5.65 -16.59
N ARG A 250 -11.27 5.92 -15.44
CA ARG A 250 -11.94 5.87 -14.13
C ARG A 250 -13.05 6.91 -14.03
N VAL A 251 -12.77 8.15 -14.42
CA VAL A 251 -13.77 9.24 -14.51
C VAL A 251 -14.94 8.82 -15.41
N ASN A 252 -14.66 8.30 -16.60
CA ASN A 252 -15.71 7.86 -17.53
C ASN A 252 -16.58 6.74 -16.94
N ARG A 253 -15.98 5.77 -16.25
CA ARG A 253 -16.72 4.67 -15.60
C ARG A 253 -17.59 5.16 -14.46
N LEU A 254 -17.05 5.98 -13.57
CA LEU A 254 -17.79 6.55 -12.45
C LEU A 254 -18.94 7.45 -12.95
N GLN A 255 -18.72 8.21 -14.04
CA GLN A 255 -19.78 9.01 -14.65
C GLN A 255 -20.91 8.13 -15.20
N ALA A 256 -20.57 7.01 -15.87
CA ALA A 256 -21.57 6.07 -16.34
C ALA A 256 -22.38 5.46 -15.17
N MET A 257 -21.71 5.06 -14.09
CA MET A 257 -22.38 4.56 -12.87
C MET A 257 -23.32 5.62 -12.28
N TYR A 258 -22.88 6.88 -12.24
CA TYR A 258 -23.69 7.99 -11.77
C TYR A 258 -24.96 8.18 -12.61
N ASP A 259 -24.81 8.23 -13.93
CA ASP A 259 -25.92 8.42 -14.86
C ASP A 259 -26.93 7.24 -14.83
N GLU A 260 -26.46 6.02 -14.57
CA GLU A 260 -27.29 4.81 -14.48
C GLU A 260 -28.04 4.63 -13.15
N SER A 261 -27.58 5.26 -12.06
CA SER A 261 -28.06 4.93 -10.71
C SER A 261 -29.55 5.27 -10.46
N HIS A 262 -30.16 6.20 -11.21
CA HIS A 262 -31.56 6.67 -11.07
C HIS A 262 -32.00 7.05 -9.62
N GLN A 263 -31.11 7.05 -8.64
CA GLN A 263 -31.40 7.36 -7.25
C GLN A 263 -31.49 8.87 -7.06
N ALA A 264 -32.26 9.30 -6.05
CA ALA A 264 -32.17 10.69 -5.59
C ALA A 264 -30.73 10.92 -5.14
N SER A 265 -29.98 11.71 -5.89
CA SER A 265 -28.56 11.95 -5.63
C SER A 265 -28.42 12.46 -4.20
N ALA A 266 -27.74 11.69 -3.36
CA ALA A 266 -27.24 12.18 -2.09
C ALA A 266 -26.44 13.47 -2.37
N THR A 267 -26.57 14.49 -1.50
CA THR A 267 -25.96 15.81 -1.74
C THR A 267 -25.09 16.28 -0.58
N ASP A 268 -24.90 15.45 0.45
CA ASP A 268 -24.09 15.84 1.60
C ASP A 268 -22.65 16.10 1.18
N GLY A 269 -22.02 17.03 1.88
CA GLY A 269 -20.64 17.40 1.66
C GLY A 269 -20.38 18.31 0.45
N SER A 270 -21.39 18.66 -0.35
CA SER A 270 -21.25 19.52 -1.54
C SER A 270 -21.03 21.02 -1.25
N ASN A 271 -21.17 21.47 0.00
CA ASN A 271 -21.02 22.88 0.37
C ASN A 271 -19.54 23.27 0.56
N ALA A 272 -18.96 23.92 -0.47
CA ALA A 272 -17.57 24.37 -0.45
C ALA A 272 -17.25 25.34 0.71
N GLN A 273 -18.14 26.31 1.01
CA GLN A 273 -17.90 27.27 2.08
C GLN A 273 -17.87 26.60 3.46
N ALA A 274 -18.76 25.63 3.69
CA ALA A 274 -18.77 24.84 4.91
C ALA A 274 -17.46 24.04 5.04
N TYR A 275 -17.03 23.37 3.98
CA TYR A 275 -15.77 22.64 3.94
C TYR A 275 -14.57 23.53 4.26
N ARG A 276 -14.40 24.65 3.54
CA ARG A 276 -13.30 25.60 3.74
C ARG A 276 -13.25 26.15 5.17
N SER A 277 -14.41 26.37 5.80
CA SER A 277 -14.48 26.77 7.21
C SER A 277 -13.91 25.70 8.14
N ARG A 278 -14.26 24.43 7.93
CA ARG A 278 -13.81 23.28 8.73
C ARG A 278 -12.30 23.05 8.66
N ILE A 279 -11.69 23.30 7.49
CA ILE A 279 -10.25 23.08 7.26
C ILE A 279 -9.39 24.34 7.41
N SER A 280 -9.97 25.49 7.81
CA SER A 280 -9.30 26.80 7.81
C SER A 280 -8.04 26.90 8.67
N GLY A 281 -7.83 25.96 9.60
CA GLY A 281 -6.66 25.89 10.46
C GLY A 281 -5.65 24.79 10.10
N LEU A 282 -5.65 24.30 8.85
CA LEU A 282 -4.71 23.31 8.31
C LEU A 282 -3.53 23.97 7.58
#